data_AF-A0A356JYN0-F1
#
_entry.id   AF-A0A356JYN0-F1
#
_cell.length_a   1.000
_cell.length_b   1.000
_cell.length_c   1.000
_cell.angle_alpha   90.00
_cell.angle_beta   90.00
_cell.angle_gamma   90.00
#
_symmetry.space_group_name_H-M   'P 1'
#
loop_
_entity.id
_entity.type
_entity.pdbx_description
1 polymer ?
#
loop_
_entity_poly.entity_id
_entity_poly.type
_entity_poly.pdbx_seq_one_letter_code
_entity_poly.pdbx_strand_id
1 'polypeptide(L)'
;AGFILQEFGEAKENIELAKIAGYMHDIGNALNRNHHAEYGGLLANEILGRLDFSCEDRIEIVSCIANHDESTGGAFDKVSAALIIADKTDVRRNRVRTKEKSAFDIHDRVNFAVENSTLKINHEKKQISLNLQIDENICTMCDYFDIFLGRMLMCRKAAEFFDCRFKLMANGSKVL
;
A
#
# COMPACT_ATOMS: atom_id res chain seq x y z
N ALA A 1 1.42 7.62 0.72
CA ALA A 1 1.53 7.67 2.19
C ALA A 1 1.41 9.10 2.72
N GLY A 2 2.29 10.02 2.31
CA GLY A 2 2.28 11.41 2.80
C GLY A 2 0.92 12.14 2.69
N PHE A 3 0.18 11.98 1.59
CA PHE A 3 -1.18 12.52 1.46
C PHE A 3 -2.13 12.05 2.58
N ILE A 4 -2.09 10.77 2.95
CA ILE A 4 -2.97 10.22 3.99
C ILE A 4 -2.66 10.88 5.33
N LEU A 5 -1.38 10.96 5.71
CA LEU A 5 -0.96 11.62 6.94
C LEU A 5 -1.33 13.11 6.96
N GLN A 6 -1.21 13.79 5.82
CA GLN A 6 -1.61 15.18 5.68
C GLN A 6 -3.12 15.37 5.91
N GLU A 7 -3.97 14.51 5.36
CA GLU A 7 -5.42 14.55 5.57
C GLU A 7 -5.79 14.34 7.05
N PHE A 8 -5.01 13.55 7.78
CA PHE A 8 -5.19 13.35 9.22
C PHE A 8 -4.48 14.38 10.11
N GLY A 9 -3.85 15.41 9.53
CA GLY A 9 -3.23 16.51 10.28
C GLY A 9 -1.97 16.11 11.05
N GLU A 10 -1.26 15.09 10.59
CA GLU A 10 -0.04 14.61 11.23
C GLU A 10 1.14 15.58 11.03
N ALA A 11 2.14 15.45 11.91
CA ALA A 11 3.33 16.29 11.90
C ALA A 11 4.10 16.19 10.57
N LYS A 12 4.78 17.28 10.18
CA LYS A 12 5.51 17.36 8.91
C LYS A 12 6.61 16.30 8.84
N GLU A 13 7.25 16.05 9.98
CA GLU A 13 8.28 15.05 10.17
C GLU A 13 7.74 13.66 9.78
N ASN A 14 6.61 13.23 10.36
CA ASN A 14 5.95 11.95 10.01
C ASN A 14 5.59 11.86 8.52
N ILE A 15 5.12 12.98 7.93
CA ILE A 15 4.79 13.04 6.49
C ILE A 15 6.03 12.80 5.64
N GLU A 16 7.18 13.39 5.98
CA GLU A 16 8.43 13.19 5.25
C GLU A 16 8.98 11.77 5.40
N LEU A 17 8.95 11.19 6.62
CA LEU A 17 9.33 9.79 6.84
C LEU A 17 8.49 8.84 5.98
N ALA A 18 7.17 9.05 5.94
CA ALA A 18 6.27 8.23 5.11
C ALA A 18 6.52 8.38 3.60
N LYS A 19 6.93 9.56 3.14
CA LYS A 19 7.30 9.79 1.74
C LYS A 19 8.58 9.03 1.39
N ILE A 20 9.59 9.09 2.26
CA ILE A 20 10.87 8.37 2.06
C ILE A 20 10.61 6.86 2.06
N ALA A 21 9.92 6.35 3.08
CA ALA A 21 9.55 4.93 3.16
C ALA A 21 8.73 4.51 1.94
N GLY A 22 7.72 5.30 1.54
CA GLY A 22 6.93 5.03 0.34
C GLY A 22 7.72 5.03 -0.97
N TYR A 23 8.77 5.85 -1.07
CA TYR A 23 9.64 5.84 -2.25
C TYR A 23 10.53 4.59 -2.31
N MET A 24 10.95 4.07 -1.15
CA MET A 24 11.92 2.98 -1.05
C MET A 24 11.30 1.60 -0.81
N HIS A 25 10.02 1.50 -0.45
CA HIS A 25 9.43 0.27 0.13
C HIS A 25 9.66 -1.00 -0.70
N ASP A 26 9.57 -0.88 -2.03
CA ASP A 26 9.69 -2.00 -2.95
C ASP A 26 11.14 -2.25 -3.44
N ILE A 27 12.16 -1.55 -2.91
CA ILE A 27 13.55 -1.67 -3.37
C ILE A 27 14.12 -3.10 -3.23
N GLY A 28 13.61 -3.89 -2.28
CA GLY A 28 14.00 -5.29 -2.10
C GLY A 28 13.65 -6.20 -3.28
N ASN A 29 12.68 -5.80 -4.13
CA ASN A 29 12.37 -6.53 -5.37
C ASN A 29 13.54 -6.58 -6.36
N ALA A 30 14.53 -5.69 -6.21
CA ALA A 30 15.78 -5.76 -6.99
C ALA A 30 16.63 -7.00 -6.65
N LEU A 31 16.43 -7.58 -5.47
CA LEU A 31 17.11 -8.81 -5.02
C LEU A 31 16.20 -10.03 -5.20
N ASN A 32 15.00 -9.98 -4.63
CA ASN A 32 14.04 -11.08 -4.69
C ASN A 32 12.61 -10.55 -4.46
N ARG A 33 11.63 -11.17 -5.13
CA ARG A 33 10.21 -10.90 -4.86
C ARG A 33 9.76 -11.50 -3.52
N ASN A 34 10.33 -12.64 -3.14
CA ASN A 34 10.10 -13.24 -1.83
C ASN A 34 10.91 -12.46 -0.80
N HIS A 35 10.29 -12.14 0.35
CA HIS A 35 10.90 -11.33 1.42
C HIS A 35 11.37 -9.94 0.97
N HIS A 36 10.73 -9.35 -0.05
CA HIS A 36 11.13 -8.06 -0.60
C HIS A 36 11.02 -6.93 0.44
N ALA A 37 10.10 -7.02 1.39
CA ALA A 37 9.96 -6.04 2.46
C ALA A 37 11.19 -6.07 3.39
N GLU A 38 11.59 -7.25 3.87
CA GLU A 38 12.72 -7.44 4.77
C GLU A 38 14.04 -7.07 4.09
N TYR A 39 14.26 -7.53 2.86
CA TYR A 39 15.42 -7.12 2.06
C TYR A 39 15.41 -5.63 1.76
N GLY A 40 14.24 -5.06 1.50
CA GLY A 40 14.05 -3.62 1.31
C GLY A 40 14.48 -2.82 2.54
N GLY A 41 14.11 -3.27 3.74
CA GLY A 41 14.52 -2.65 5.00
C GLY A 41 16.04 -2.66 5.19
N LEU A 42 16.70 -3.78 4.90
CA LEU A 42 18.17 -3.89 4.98
C LEU A 42 18.87 -2.97 3.98
N LEU A 43 18.42 -2.94 2.72
CA LEU A 43 18.97 -2.06 1.69
C LEU A 43 18.75 -0.58 2.03
N ALA A 44 17.54 -0.23 2.51
CA ALA A 44 17.24 1.12 2.94
C ALA A 44 18.12 1.55 4.11
N ASN A 45 18.33 0.68 5.11
CA ASN A 45 19.20 0.98 6.24
C ASN A 45 20.64 1.27 5.81
N GLU A 46 21.18 0.46 4.88
CA GLU A 46 22.53 0.66 4.33
C GLU A 46 22.65 2.00 3.58
N ILE A 47 21.66 2.35 2.76
CA ILE A 47 21.66 3.61 2.01
C ILE A 47 21.51 4.81 2.95
N LEU A 48 20.51 4.79 3.82
CA LEU A 48 20.20 5.88 4.74
C LEU A 48 21.29 6.06 5.81
N GLY A 49 21.98 4.98 6.19
CA GLY A 49 23.11 5.05 7.12
C GLY A 49 24.34 5.78 6.58
N ARG A 50 24.40 6.05 5.28
CA ARG A 50 25.44 6.88 4.65
C ARG A 50 25.04 8.36 4.52
N LEU A 51 23.81 8.69 4.92
CA LEU A 51 23.24 10.03 4.90
C LEU A 51 23.11 10.56 6.33
N ASP A 52 22.85 11.86 6.46
CA ASP A 52 22.69 12.54 7.74
C ASP A 52 21.26 12.38 8.29
N PHE A 53 20.89 11.14 8.64
CA PHE A 53 19.63 10.83 9.33
C PHE A 53 19.88 10.58 10.82
N SER A 54 18.93 11.00 11.66
CA SER A 54 18.88 10.55 13.05
C SER A 54 18.69 9.03 13.11
N CYS A 55 19.12 8.42 14.22
CA CYS A 55 18.90 6.99 14.43
C CYS A 55 17.41 6.65 14.43
N GLU A 56 16.61 7.49 15.07
CA GLU A 56 15.16 7.36 15.23
C GLU A 56 14.45 7.41 13.87
N ASP A 57 14.70 8.44 13.06
CA ASP A 57 14.07 8.59 11.74
C ASP A 57 14.44 7.44 10.80
N ARG A 58 15.71 7.01 10.84
CA ARG A 58 16.18 5.89 10.05
C ARG A 58 15.50 4.58 10.47
N ILE A 59 15.39 4.32 11.78
CA ILE A 59 14.70 3.14 12.31
C ILE A 59 13.23 3.15 11.90
N GLU A 60 12.56 4.30 11.95
CA GLU A 60 11.16 4.44 11.54
C GLU A 60 10.97 4.07 10.06
N ILE A 61 11.78 4.65 9.17
CA ILE A 61 11.72 4.35 7.73
C ILE A 61 11.99 2.86 7.46
N VAL A 62 13.05 2.30 8.06
CA VAL A 62 13.44 0.90 7.85
C VAL A 62 12.37 -0.06 8.39
N SER A 63 11.82 0.23 9.57
CA SER A 63 10.75 -0.57 10.18
C SER A 63 9.47 -0.53 9.35
N CYS A 64 9.09 0.66 8.85
CA CYS A 64 7.98 0.82 7.93
C CYS A 64 8.15 -0.04 6.67
N ILE A 65 9.32 0.00 6.05
CA ILE A 65 9.62 -0.79 4.85
C ILE A 65 9.59 -2.30 5.18
N ALA A 66 10.21 -2.74 6.27
CA ALA A 66 10.26 -4.16 6.59
C ALA A 66 8.89 -4.78 6.91
N ASN A 67 7.90 -3.97 7.30
CA ASN A 67 6.58 -4.43 7.74
C ASN A 67 5.44 -4.13 6.75
N HIS A 68 5.73 -3.61 5.55
CA HIS A 68 4.67 -3.18 4.62
C HIS A 68 4.01 -4.33 3.85
N ASP A 69 4.55 -5.55 3.89
CA ASP A 69 4.00 -6.70 3.17
C ASP A 69 3.07 -7.56 4.05
N GLU A 70 1.97 -8.02 3.47
CA GLU A 70 0.94 -8.79 4.16
C GLU A 70 1.38 -10.18 4.64
N SER A 71 2.48 -10.72 4.09
CA SER A 71 2.97 -12.06 4.44
C SER A 71 3.78 -12.10 5.73
N THR A 72 4.43 -10.98 6.10
CA THR A 72 5.37 -10.93 7.23
C THR A 72 5.18 -9.73 8.16
N GLY A 73 4.38 -8.74 7.77
CA GLY A 73 4.28 -7.46 8.46
C GLY A 73 2.87 -7.00 8.84
N GLY A 74 2.80 -5.77 9.33
CA GLY A 74 1.60 -5.08 9.77
C GLY A 74 1.89 -3.66 10.20
N ALA A 75 0.86 -2.82 10.23
CA ALA A 75 0.97 -1.47 10.79
C ALA A 75 1.21 -1.54 12.30
N PHE A 76 2.12 -0.69 12.80
CA PHE A 76 2.43 -0.55 14.22
C PHE A 76 2.30 0.90 14.72
N ASP A 77 2.16 1.85 13.80
CA ASP A 77 1.98 3.27 14.06
C ASP A 77 1.24 3.93 12.87
N LYS A 78 1.12 5.26 12.89
CA LYS A 78 0.45 6.00 11.81
C LYS A 78 1.30 6.06 10.53
N VAL A 79 2.62 6.14 10.61
CA VAL A 79 3.50 6.21 9.43
C VAL A 79 3.43 4.90 8.64
N SER A 80 3.60 3.77 9.31
CA SER A 80 3.46 2.44 8.74
C SER A 80 2.05 2.18 8.21
N ALA A 81 1.01 2.61 8.94
CA ALA A 81 -0.38 2.51 8.48
C ALA A 81 -0.63 3.31 7.18
N ALA A 82 -0.14 4.54 7.10
CA ALA A 82 -0.25 5.35 5.88
C ALA A 82 0.53 4.77 4.70
N LEU A 83 1.68 4.14 4.95
CA LEU A 83 2.44 3.41 3.93
C LEU A 83 1.62 2.23 3.40
N ILE A 84 1.14 1.36 4.28
CA ILE A 84 0.35 0.18 3.93
C ILE A 84 -0.89 0.56 3.14
N ILE A 85 -1.70 1.52 3.62
CA ILE A 85 -2.91 1.93 2.90
C ILE A 85 -2.52 2.49 1.53
N ALA A 86 -1.48 3.31 1.43
CA ALA A 86 -1.09 3.88 0.14
C ALA A 86 -0.57 2.83 -0.86
N ASP A 87 0.23 1.87 -0.42
CA ASP A 87 0.74 0.78 -1.27
C ASP A 87 -0.40 -0.13 -1.72
N LYS A 88 -1.11 -0.72 -0.76
CA LYS A 88 -2.10 -1.78 -1.03
C LYS A 88 -3.34 -1.28 -1.76
N THR A 89 -3.62 0.03 -1.70
CA THR A 89 -4.72 0.64 -2.46
C THR A 89 -4.30 1.19 -3.83
N ASP A 90 -3.01 1.13 -4.19
CA ASP A 90 -2.51 1.50 -5.52
C ASP A 90 -2.81 0.43 -6.58
N VAL A 91 -4.09 0.14 -6.77
CA VAL A 91 -4.60 -0.82 -7.77
C VAL A 91 -5.14 -0.03 -8.95
N ARG A 92 -4.41 0.00 -10.08
CA ARG A 92 -4.81 0.76 -11.28
C ARG A 92 -4.21 0.17 -12.55
N ARG A 93 -4.99 0.17 -13.63
CA ARG A 93 -4.59 -0.32 -14.95
C ARG A 93 -3.27 0.26 -15.47
N ASN A 94 -3.04 1.55 -15.25
CA ASN A 94 -1.84 2.24 -15.72
C ASN A 94 -0.54 1.79 -15.02
N ARG A 95 -0.63 1.01 -13.93
CA ARG A 95 0.52 0.38 -13.28
C ARG A 95 1.12 -0.75 -14.13
N VAL A 96 0.31 -1.38 -14.99
CA VAL A 96 0.74 -2.44 -15.90
C VAL A 96 1.46 -1.81 -17.09
N ARG A 97 2.79 -1.75 -17.02
CA ARG A 97 3.63 -1.23 -18.11
C ARG A 97 3.54 -2.14 -19.34
N THR A 98 3.74 -1.53 -20.50
CA THR A 98 3.82 -2.02 -21.90
C THR A 98 4.29 -3.47 -22.08
N LYS A 99 3.49 -4.42 -21.62
CA LYS A 99 3.60 -5.85 -21.92
C LYS A 99 2.45 -6.22 -22.83
N GLU A 100 2.71 -7.12 -23.77
CA GLU A 100 1.65 -7.82 -24.49
C GLU A 100 0.72 -8.49 -23.47
N LYS A 101 -0.61 -8.40 -23.66
CA LYS A 101 -1.60 -8.95 -22.72
C LYS A 101 -1.37 -10.44 -22.43
N SER A 102 -0.80 -11.17 -23.39
CA SER A 102 -0.44 -12.60 -23.27
C SER A 102 0.64 -12.88 -22.21
N ALA A 103 1.41 -11.87 -21.82
CA ALA A 103 2.48 -11.97 -20.82
C ALA A 103 2.06 -11.50 -19.41
N PHE A 104 0.77 -11.20 -19.20
CA PHE A 104 0.29 -10.75 -17.89
C PHE A 104 0.28 -11.90 -16.88
N ASP A 105 0.98 -11.70 -15.76
CA ASP A 105 0.78 -12.53 -14.58
C ASP A 105 -0.57 -12.23 -13.92
N ILE A 106 -0.89 -12.97 -12.85
CA ILE A 106 -2.17 -12.82 -12.14
C ILE A 106 -2.37 -11.40 -11.59
N HIS A 107 -1.29 -10.73 -11.12
CA HIS A 107 -1.36 -9.38 -10.57
C HIS A 107 -1.52 -8.35 -11.68
N ASP A 108 -0.80 -8.54 -12.80
CA ASP A 108 -0.93 -7.70 -14.00
C ASP A 108 -2.37 -7.76 -14.54
N ARG A 109 -2.99 -8.96 -14.60
CA ARG A 109 -4.39 -9.11 -15.05
C ARG A 109 -5.37 -8.38 -14.14
N VAL A 110 -5.26 -8.57 -12.82
CA VAL A 110 -6.16 -7.90 -11.87
C VAL A 110 -6.00 -6.38 -11.96
N ASN A 111 -4.77 -5.88 -11.93
CA ASN A 111 -4.52 -4.43 -12.06
C ASN A 111 -5.09 -3.90 -13.38
N PHE A 112 -4.92 -4.63 -14.49
CA PHE A 112 -5.42 -4.22 -15.78
C PHE A 112 -6.96 -4.19 -15.86
N ALA A 113 -7.63 -5.08 -15.13
CA ALA A 113 -9.08 -5.10 -15.03
C ALA A 113 -9.66 -3.90 -14.26
N VAL A 114 -8.87 -3.26 -13.39
CA VAL A 114 -9.33 -2.07 -12.64
C VAL A 114 -9.30 -0.82 -13.53
N GLU A 115 -10.45 -0.48 -14.11
CA GLU A 115 -10.65 0.69 -14.97
C GLU A 115 -10.60 2.00 -14.20
N ASN A 116 -11.11 2.01 -12.97
CA ASN A 116 -11.07 3.17 -12.08
C ASN A 116 -10.82 2.73 -10.64
N SER A 117 -10.00 3.49 -9.93
CA SER A 117 -9.70 3.31 -8.52
C SER A 117 -9.68 4.66 -7.83
N THR A 118 -10.46 4.78 -6.75
CA THR A 118 -10.54 6.01 -5.97
C THR A 118 -10.50 5.71 -4.48
N LEU A 119 -9.47 6.20 -3.80
CA LEU A 119 -9.37 6.22 -2.35
C LEU A 119 -9.98 7.53 -1.81
N LYS A 120 -10.90 7.43 -0.84
CA LYS A 120 -11.54 8.58 -0.20
C LYS A 120 -11.45 8.49 1.32
N ILE A 121 -11.06 9.58 1.96
CA ILE A 121 -11.08 9.72 3.42
C ILE A 121 -12.31 10.54 3.80
N ASN A 122 -13.09 10.06 4.76
CA ASN A 122 -14.25 10.74 5.30
C ASN A 122 -14.12 10.84 6.82
N HIS A 123 -13.78 12.04 7.29
CA HIS A 123 -13.54 12.31 8.71
C HIS A 123 -14.83 12.19 9.54
N GLU A 124 -15.96 12.69 9.04
CA GLU A 124 -17.24 12.66 9.76
C GLU A 124 -17.70 11.22 10.07
N LYS A 125 -17.53 10.32 9.11
CA LYS A 125 -17.92 8.90 9.22
C LYS A 125 -16.80 8.03 9.76
N LYS A 126 -15.62 8.60 10.04
CA LYS A 126 -14.39 7.89 10.40
C LYS A 126 -14.14 6.70 9.46
N GLN A 127 -14.02 6.99 8.17
CA GLN A 127 -13.99 5.95 7.14
C GLN A 127 -12.95 6.26 6.05
N ILE A 128 -12.13 5.26 5.71
CA ILE A 128 -11.27 5.25 4.53
C ILE A 128 -11.87 4.28 3.52
N SER A 129 -12.18 4.73 2.31
CA SER A 129 -12.94 3.95 1.33
C SER A 129 -12.16 3.78 0.04
N LEU A 130 -11.91 2.54 -0.37
CA LEU A 130 -11.42 2.21 -1.71
C LEU A 130 -12.63 1.86 -2.60
N ASN A 131 -12.79 2.58 -3.70
CA ASN A 131 -13.84 2.32 -4.69
C ASN A 131 -13.19 1.89 -6.00
N LEU A 132 -13.54 0.70 -6.48
CA LEU A 132 -13.01 0.10 -7.69
C LEU A 132 -14.11 -0.07 -8.74
N GLN A 133 -13.77 0.18 -9.99
CA GLN A 133 -14.53 -0.27 -11.16
C GLN A 133 -13.67 -1.33 -11.86
N ILE A 134 -14.20 -2.54 -11.96
CA ILE A 134 -13.50 -3.73 -12.43
C ILE A 134 -14.24 -4.28 -13.66
N ASP A 135 -13.51 -4.47 -14.75
CA ASP A 135 -14.01 -5.16 -15.95
C ASP A 135 -14.06 -6.67 -15.70
N GLU A 136 -15.27 -7.16 -15.41
CA GLU A 136 -15.53 -8.58 -15.09
C GLU A 136 -15.32 -9.52 -16.29
N ASN A 137 -15.15 -9.00 -17.51
CA ASN A 137 -14.76 -9.81 -18.67
C ASN A 137 -13.26 -10.16 -18.65
N ILE A 138 -12.45 -9.41 -17.91
CA ILE A 138 -10.99 -9.61 -17.80
C ILE A 138 -10.65 -10.40 -16.53
N CYS A 139 -11.33 -10.09 -15.42
CA CYS A 139 -11.04 -10.64 -14.09
C CYS A 139 -12.35 -10.77 -13.32
N THR A 140 -12.69 -11.98 -12.86
CA THR A 140 -13.89 -12.13 -12.03
C THR A 140 -13.67 -11.50 -10.65
N MET A 141 -14.76 -11.20 -9.95
CA MET A 141 -14.67 -10.74 -8.56
C MET A 141 -13.97 -11.76 -7.65
N CYS A 142 -14.12 -13.06 -7.90
CA CYS A 142 -13.40 -14.10 -7.15
C CYS A 142 -11.89 -14.02 -7.39
N ASP A 143 -11.46 -13.91 -8.65
CA ASP A 143 -10.03 -13.80 -8.99
C ASP A 143 -9.38 -12.56 -8.34
N TYR A 144 -10.12 -11.44 -8.28
CA TYR A 144 -9.67 -10.25 -7.58
C TYR A 144 -9.40 -10.55 -6.10
N PHE A 145 -10.33 -11.20 -5.41
CA PHE A 145 -10.20 -11.48 -3.97
C PHE A 145 -9.16 -12.52 -3.64
N ASP A 146 -8.99 -13.54 -4.49
CA ASP A 146 -7.95 -14.55 -4.28
C ASP A 146 -6.54 -13.93 -4.18
N ILE A 147 -6.33 -12.79 -4.86
CA ILE A 147 -5.04 -12.10 -4.91
C ILE A 147 -4.97 -10.92 -3.94
N PHE A 148 -6.05 -10.15 -3.79
CA PHE A 148 -6.03 -8.89 -3.06
C PHE A 148 -6.68 -8.94 -1.67
N LEU A 149 -7.34 -10.02 -1.27
CA LEU A 149 -8.04 -10.07 0.02
C LEU A 149 -7.08 -9.82 1.21
N GLY A 150 -5.90 -10.45 1.21
CA GLY A 150 -4.88 -10.24 2.23
C GLY A 150 -4.48 -8.76 2.35
N ARG A 151 -4.27 -8.11 1.21
CA ARG A 151 -3.94 -6.67 1.11
C ARG A 151 -5.05 -5.79 1.69
N MET A 152 -6.31 -6.10 1.38
CA MET A 152 -7.46 -5.34 1.88
C MET A 152 -7.69 -5.55 3.38
N LEU A 153 -7.44 -6.75 3.90
CA LEU A 153 -7.47 -7.01 5.34
C LEU A 153 -6.35 -6.26 6.06
N MET A 154 -5.18 -6.11 5.44
CA MET A 154 -4.08 -5.29 5.96
C MET A 154 -4.48 -3.80 6.01
N CYS A 155 -5.08 -3.27 4.94
CA CYS A 155 -5.66 -1.91 4.95
C CYS A 155 -6.69 -1.71 6.05
N ARG A 156 -7.54 -2.73 6.29
CA ARG A 156 -8.53 -2.69 7.37
C ARG A 156 -7.90 -2.49 8.74
N LYS A 157 -6.85 -3.25 9.06
CA LYS A 157 -6.11 -3.09 10.31
C LYS A 157 -5.38 -1.74 10.36
N ALA A 158 -4.73 -1.34 9.26
CA ALA A 158 -4.02 -0.07 9.18
C ALA A 158 -4.96 1.14 9.41
N ALA A 159 -6.20 1.09 8.94
CA ALA A 159 -7.16 2.18 9.14
C ALA A 159 -7.50 2.44 10.62
N GLU A 160 -7.35 1.42 11.50
CA GLU A 160 -7.62 1.55 12.93
C GLU A 160 -6.65 2.52 13.62
N PHE A 161 -5.42 2.68 13.11
CA PHE A 161 -4.45 3.68 13.60
C PHE A 161 -4.89 5.13 13.37
N PHE A 162 -5.88 5.34 12.49
CA PHE A 162 -6.51 6.64 12.23
C PHE A 162 -7.91 6.74 12.84
N ASP A 163 -8.26 5.87 13.79
CA ASP A 163 -9.61 5.72 14.34
C ASP A 163 -10.69 5.50 13.27
N CYS A 164 -10.30 4.95 12.11
CA CYS A 164 -11.15 4.80 10.95
C CYS A 164 -11.47 3.35 10.65
N ARG A 165 -12.63 3.12 10.02
CA ARG A 165 -12.93 1.84 9.35
C ARG A 165 -12.51 1.89 7.90
N PHE A 166 -11.92 0.80 7.40
CA PHE A 166 -11.71 0.62 5.97
C PHE A 166 -12.94 0.03 5.31
N LYS A 167 -13.33 0.56 4.14
CA LYS A 167 -14.45 0.07 3.34
C LYS A 167 -13.99 -0.20 1.91
N LEU A 168 -14.33 -1.36 1.37
CA LEU A 168 -14.10 -1.69 -0.03
C LEU A 168 -15.42 -1.73 -0.79
N MET A 169 -15.46 -0.98 -1.89
CA MET A 169 -16.54 -0.99 -2.87
C MET A 169 -15.99 -1.45 -4.21
N ALA A 170 -16.68 -2.36 -4.88
CA ALA A 170 -16.35 -2.82 -6.23
C ALA A 170 -17.62 -2.87 -7.07
N ASN A 171 -17.60 -2.27 -8.26
CA ASN A 171 -18.73 -2.19 -9.18
C ASN A 171 -20.03 -1.70 -8.50
N GLY A 172 -19.89 -0.73 -7.59
CA GLY A 172 -21.02 -0.15 -6.83
C GLY A 172 -21.52 -0.99 -5.66
N SER A 173 -21.02 -2.22 -5.49
CA SER A 173 -21.38 -3.12 -4.38
C SER A 173 -20.41 -3.01 -3.21
N LYS A 174 -20.93 -3.12 -1.98
CA LYS A 174 -20.10 -3.20 -0.78
C LYS A 174 -19.52 -4.61 -0.65
N VAL A 175 -18.21 -4.68 -0.46
CA VAL A 175 -17.48 -5.94 -0.28
C VAL A 175 -17.02 -6.13 1.17
N LEU A 176 -16.33 -5.12 1.72
CA LEU A 176 -15.77 -5.10 3.08
C LEU A 176 -16.29 -3.88 3.83
#